data_AF-A0AAJ1MNC9-F1
#
_entry.id   AF-A0AAJ1MNC9-F1
#
_cell.length_a   1.000
_cell.length_b   1.000
_cell.length_c   1.000
_cell.angle_alpha   90.00
_cell.angle_beta   90.00
_cell.angle_gamma   90.00
#
_symmetry.space_group_name_H-M   'P 1'
#
loop_
_entity.id
_entity.type
_entity.pdbx_description
1 polymer ?
#
loop_
_entity_poly.entity_id
_entity_poly.type
_entity_poly.pdbx_seq_one_letter_code
_entity_poly.pdbx_strand_id
1 'polypeptide(L)' 'MDKNKTKKADIVLTNAFVYTVDEERSYAEAVAVSEGKIASVCSTE' A
#
# COMPACT_ATOMS: atom_id res chain seq x y z
N MET A 1 25.77 11.35 6.56
CA MET A 1 24.45 11.21 7.23
C MET A 1 23.43 10.90 6.16
N ASP A 2 23.34 9.64 5.74
CA ASP A 2 22.34 9.23 4.75
C ASP A 2 21.04 8.94 5.48
N LYS A 3 20.14 9.94 5.43
CA LYS A 3 18.77 9.81 5.90
C LYS A 3 18.10 8.73 5.07
N ASN A 4 17.87 7.57 5.69
CA ASN A 4 16.89 6.54 5.35
C ASN A 4 16.22 6.74 3.98
N LYS A 5 16.86 6.26 2.89
CA LYS A 5 16.21 6.25 1.57
C LYS A 5 15.05 5.27 1.66
N THR A 6 13.85 5.78 1.87
CA THR A 6 12.63 4.98 1.80
C THR A 6 12.61 4.31 0.43
N LYS A 7 12.70 2.97 0.42
CA LYS A 7 12.71 2.21 -0.81
C LYS A 7 11.40 2.50 -1.55
N LYS A 8 11.49 2.84 -2.84
CA LYS A 8 10.30 3.04 -3.68
C LYS A 8 9.56 1.72 -3.82
N ALA A 9 8.23 1.78 -3.86
CA ALA A 9 7.41 0.64 -4.19
C ALA A 9 7.67 0.21 -5.64
N ASP A 10 7.58 -1.09 -5.89
CA ASP A 10 7.69 -1.67 -7.23
C ASP A 10 6.39 -1.44 -8.02
N ILE A 11 5.25 -1.49 -7.34
CA ILE A 11 3.91 -1.22 -7.88
C ILE A 11 3.13 -0.36 -6.89
N VAL A 12 2.39 0.62 -7.42
CA VAL A 12 1.38 1.36 -6.66
C VAL A 12 0.05 1.23 -7.39
N LEU A 13 -0.95 0.70 -6.70
CA LEU A 13 -2.35 0.70 -7.12
C LEU A 13 -3.01 1.90 -6.43
N THR A 14 -3.67 2.77 -7.20
CA THR A 14 -4.33 3.98 -6.68
C THR A 14 -5.65 4.21 -7.38
N ASN A 15 -6.59 4.88 -6.70
CA ASN A 15 -7.90 5.22 -7.23
C ASN A 15 -8.67 3.97 -7.70
N ALA A 16 -8.51 2.88 -6.95
CA ALA A 16 -9.07 1.58 -7.24
C ALA A 16 -9.82 1.07 -6.02
N PHE A 17 -10.79 0.17 -6.26
CA PHE A 17 -11.44 -0.53 -5.17
C PHE A 17 -10.66 -1.81 -4.82
N VAL A 18 -9.82 -1.79 -3.77
CA VAL A 18 -9.04 -2.95 -3.35
C VAL A 18 -9.71 -3.63 -2.16
N TYR A 19 -10.33 -4.77 -2.41
CA TYR A 19 -10.91 -5.60 -1.34
C TYR A 19 -9.80 -6.35 -0.61
N THR A 20 -9.80 -6.25 0.72
CA THR A 20 -8.86 -6.99 1.56
C THR A 20 -9.59 -8.07 2.35
N VAL A 21 -8.84 -9.04 2.86
CA VAL A 21 -9.34 -10.09 3.75
C VAL A 21 -9.31 -9.68 5.23
N ASP A 22 -8.93 -8.44 5.52
CA ASP A 22 -8.97 -7.87 6.87
C ASP A 22 -10.42 -7.51 7.22
N GLU A 23 -10.95 -8.06 8.30
CA GLU A 23 -12.33 -7.83 8.73
C GLU A 23 -12.56 -6.39 9.22
N GLU A 24 -11.54 -5.72 9.75
CA GLU A 24 -11.62 -4.33 10.22
C GLU A 24 -11.42 -3.34 9.07
N ARG A 25 -10.69 -3.75 8.03
CA ARG A 25 -10.42 -2.96 6.82
C ARG A 25 -10.64 -3.78 5.56
N SER A 26 -11.90 -4.12 5.30
CA SER A 26 -12.31 -4.88 4.11
C SER A 26 -12.04 -4.16 2.77
N TYR A 27 -11.60 -2.90 2.83
CA TYR A 27 -11.42 -2.02 1.69
C TYR A 27 -10.22 -1.08 1.80
N ALA A 28 -9.52 -0.87 0.67
CA ALA A 28 -8.49 0.14 0.50
C ALA A 28 -8.54 0.85 -0.87
N GLU A 29 -8.14 2.13 -0.89
CA GLU A 29 -8.11 2.96 -2.12
C GLU A 29 -6.73 3.01 -2.77
N ALA A 30 -5.69 2.72 -1.99
CA ALA A 30 -4.32 2.64 -2.45
C ALA A 30 -3.54 1.51 -1.76
N VAL A 31 -2.76 0.78 -2.55
CA VAL A 31 -1.85 -0.27 -2.07
C VAL A 31 -0.50 -0.12 -2.76
N ALA A 32 0.56 -0.07 -1.95
CA ALA A 32 1.93 -0.10 -2.43
C ALA A 32 2.53 -1.50 -2.19
N VAL A 33 3.15 -2.07 -3.22
CA VAL A 33 3.79 -3.38 -3.18
C VAL A 33 5.29 -3.22 -3.42
N SER A 34 6.11 -3.90 -2.61
CA SER A 34 7.55 -4.01 -2.78
C SER A 34 8.00 -5.44 -2.51
N GLU A 35 8.85 -5.99 -3.38
CA GLU A 35 9.38 -7.36 -3.30
C GLU A 35 8.28 -8.43 -3.19
N GLY A 36 7.17 -8.22 -3.91
CA GLY A 36 6.02 -9.12 -3.88
C GLY A 36 5.22 -9.10 -2.57
N LYS A 37 5.49 -8.15 -1.67
CA LYS A 37 4.76 -7.96 -0.40
C LYS A 37 4.06 -6.61 -0.36
N ILE A 38 2.94 -6.55 0.36
CA ILE A 38 2.25 -5.28 0.65
C ILE A 38 3.16 -4.47 1.59
N ALA A 39 3.60 -3.31 1.14
CA ALA A 39 4.42 -2.39 1.90
C ALA A 39 3.57 -1.33 2.61
N SER A 40 2.43 -0.95 2.03
CA SER A 40 1.50 0.00 2.62
C SER A 40 0.10 -0.18 2.06
N VAL A 41 -0.90 0.09 2.92
CA VAL A 41 -2.33 0.14 2.59
C VAL A 41 -2.84 1.49 3.07
N CYS A 42 -3.50 2.23 2.19
CA CYS A 42 -3.99 3.57 2.48
C CYS A 42 -5.40 3.75 1.91
N SER A 43 -6.20 4.52 2.64
CA SER A 43 -7.55 4.95 2.26
C SER A 43 -7.69 6.41 2.66
N THR A 44 -8.45 7.19 1.89
CA THR A 44 -8.79 8.56 2.25
C THR A 44 -9.90 8.50 3.29
N GLU A 45 -9.57 8.76 4.57
CA GLU A 45 -10.56 9.10 5.61
C GLU A 45 -10.58 10.62 5.82
#